data_AF-A0AA37RIE8-F1
#
_entry.id   AF-A0AA37RIE8-F1
#
_cell.length_a   1.000
_cell.length_b   1.000
_cell.length_c   1.000
_cell.angle_alpha   90.00
_cell.angle_beta   90.00
_cell.angle_gamma   90.00
#
_symmetry.space_group_name_H-M   'P 1'
#
loop_
_entity.id
_entity.type
_entity.pdbx_description
1 polymer ?
#
loop_
_entity_poly.entity_id
_entity_poly.type
_entity_poly.pdbx_seq_one_letter_code
_entity_poly.pdbx_strand_id
1 'polypeptide(L)'
;MAGSIFFEGGDWAASSSRIFFVLEFLASKLPEGPDKDELQELDTENLPFLDLRPIDRRQLVDLIADELPTRVQSISDASSRKDLEEAISDLVRLARLQQAANIQRQKLPGDGASG
;
A
#
# COMPACT_ATOMS: atom_id res chain seq x y z
N MET A 1 4.46 -12.24 15.13
CA MET A 1 5.34 -12.10 13.95
C MET A 1 5.17 -10.69 13.40
N ALA A 2 6.21 -10.16 12.76
CA ALA A 2 6.22 -8.83 12.16
C ALA A 2 6.32 -8.96 10.63
N GLY A 3 5.93 -7.92 9.92
CA GLY A 3 5.98 -7.84 8.47
C GLY A 3 6.21 -6.40 8.01
N SER A 4 6.41 -6.21 6.70
CA SER A 4 6.85 -4.93 6.14
C SER A 4 6.21 -4.61 4.79
N ILE A 5 5.81 -3.35 4.60
CA ILE A 5 5.47 -2.79 3.29
C ILE A 5 6.60 -1.86 2.84
N PHE A 6 7.16 -2.12 1.67
CA PHE A 6 8.35 -1.42 1.18
C PHE A 6 8.00 -0.29 0.23
N PHE A 7 8.55 0.90 0.49
CA PHE A 7 8.55 2.06 -0.40
C PHE A 7 9.99 2.49 -0.67
N GLU A 8 10.21 3.36 -1.65
CA GLU A 8 11.57 3.82 -1.95
C GLU A 8 12.10 4.78 -0.89
N GLY A 9 11.19 5.54 -0.25
CA GLY A 9 11.49 6.48 0.82
C GLY A 9 11.59 5.85 2.22
N GLY A 10 11.42 4.52 2.33
CA GLY A 10 11.44 3.79 3.60
C GLY A 10 10.47 2.61 3.63
N ASP A 11 10.54 1.81 4.68
CA ASP A 11 9.64 0.69 4.93
C ASP A 11 8.70 0.98 6.11
N TRP A 12 7.47 0.46 6.00
CA TRP A 12 6.53 0.44 7.11
C TRP A 12 6.51 -0.96 7.73
N ALA A 13 7.12 -1.10 8.91
CA ALA A 13 7.12 -2.33 9.67
C ALA A 13 5.96 -2.36 10.69
N ALA A 14 5.21 -3.45 10.71
CA ALA A 14 4.07 -3.63 11.60
C ALA A 14 3.88 -5.09 12.04
N SER A 15 2.91 -5.35 12.92
CA SER A 15 2.47 -6.71 13.20
C SER A 15 1.89 -7.36 11.95
N SER A 16 2.04 -8.67 11.79
CA SER A 16 1.47 -9.39 10.64
C SER A 16 -0.03 -9.12 10.47
N SER A 17 -0.80 -9.03 11.58
CA SER A 17 -2.23 -8.68 11.54
C SER A 17 -2.52 -7.32 10.88
N ARG A 18 -1.64 -6.33 11.06
CA ARG A 18 -1.78 -5.01 10.44
C ARG A 18 -1.39 -5.05 8.98
N ILE A 19 -0.42 -5.88 8.60
CA ILE A 19 -0.09 -6.11 7.20
C ILE A 19 -1.26 -6.77 6.48
N PHE A 20 -1.81 -7.86 7.01
CA PHE A 20 -2.96 -8.55 6.41
C PHE A 20 -4.19 -7.65 6.32
N PHE A 21 -4.46 -6.81 7.33
CA PHE A 21 -5.51 -5.80 7.22
C PHE A 21 -5.35 -4.88 5.99
N VAL A 22 -4.11 -4.49 5.65
CA VAL A 22 -3.82 -3.68 4.46
C VAL A 22 -3.95 -4.52 3.18
N LEU A 23 -3.45 -5.75 3.16
CA LEU A 23 -3.57 -6.65 2.00
C LEU A 23 -5.04 -6.95 1.66
N GLU A 24 -5.86 -7.30 2.66
CA GLU A 24 -7.29 -7.53 2.52
C GLU A 24 -8.00 -6.28 1.98
N PHE A 25 -7.67 -5.11 2.52
CA PHE A 25 -8.20 -3.84 2.02
C PHE A 25 -7.88 -3.64 0.54
N LEU A 26 -6.62 -3.81 0.14
CA LEU A 26 -6.21 -3.63 -1.26
C LEU A 26 -6.90 -4.64 -2.18
N ALA A 27 -6.91 -5.92 -1.80
CA ALA A 27 -7.58 -6.97 -2.57
C ALA A 27 -9.08 -6.70 -2.75
N SER A 28 -9.74 -6.07 -1.76
CA SER A 28 -11.16 -5.70 -1.85
C SER A 28 -11.48 -4.58 -2.84
N LYS A 29 -10.46 -3.81 -3.26
CA LYS A 29 -10.59 -2.65 -4.13
C LYS A 29 -10.20 -2.91 -5.57
N LEU A 30 -9.49 -4.01 -5.83
CA LEU A 30 -9.01 -4.35 -7.15
C LEU A 30 -10.05 -5.19 -7.92
N PRO A 31 -10.14 -5.01 -9.24
CA PRO A 31 -10.79 -5.99 -10.11
C PRO A 31 -10.01 -7.32 -10.08
N GLU A 32 -10.62 -8.40 -10.56
CA GLU A 32 -9.90 -9.66 -10.78
C GLU A 32 -8.69 -9.44 -11.72
N GLY A 33 -7.55 -10.03 -11.37
CA GLY A 33 -6.32 -9.90 -12.12
C GLY A 33 -5.05 -10.08 -11.27
N PRO A 34 -3.87 -9.93 -11.89
CA PRO A 34 -2.59 -10.34 -11.28
C PRO A 34 -2.29 -9.68 -9.93
N ASP A 35 -2.55 -8.38 -9.77
CA ASP A 35 -2.32 -7.69 -8.49
C ASP A 35 -3.25 -8.21 -7.39
N LYS A 36 -4.50 -8.56 -7.72
CA LYS A 36 -5.44 -9.13 -6.75
C LYS A 36 -5.05 -10.56 -6.38
N ASP A 37 -4.68 -11.36 -7.38
CA ASP A 37 -4.25 -12.75 -7.21
C ASP A 37 -3.02 -12.83 -6.29
N GLU A 38 -2.03 -11.96 -6.51
CA GLU A 38 -0.84 -11.88 -5.66
C GLU A 38 -1.17 -11.50 -4.22
N LEU A 39 -2.03 -10.48 -4.00
CA LEU A 39 -2.41 -10.09 -2.65
C LEU A 39 -3.13 -11.22 -1.91
N GLN A 40 -3.93 -12.02 -2.62
CA GLN A 40 -4.59 -13.20 -2.06
C GLN A 40 -3.61 -14.36 -1.81
N GLU A 41 -2.61 -14.54 -2.67
CA GLU A 41 -1.53 -15.52 -2.46
C GLU A 41 -0.70 -15.15 -1.23
N LEU A 42 -0.33 -13.88 -1.06
CA LEU A 42 0.39 -13.39 0.11
C LEU A 42 -0.39 -13.64 1.41
N ASP A 43 -1.71 -13.45 1.38
CA ASP A 43 -2.60 -13.77 2.50
C ASP A 43 -2.66 -15.28 2.78
N THR A 44 -2.88 -16.09 1.73
CA THR A 44 -3.01 -17.56 1.80
C THR A 44 -1.73 -18.22 2.31
N GLU A 45 -0.58 -17.78 1.83
CA GLU A 45 0.75 -18.29 2.20
C GLU A 45 1.28 -17.65 3.49
N ASN A 46 0.48 -16.79 4.14
CA ASN A 46 0.83 -16.08 5.37
C ASN A 46 2.17 -15.35 5.26
N LEU A 47 2.34 -14.61 4.16
CA LEU A 47 3.51 -13.81 3.82
C LEU A 47 3.20 -12.32 4.11
N PRO A 48 3.55 -11.80 5.30
CA PRO A 48 3.19 -10.44 5.69
C PRO A 48 4.18 -9.42 5.10
N PHE A 49 4.29 -9.37 3.77
CA PHE A 49 5.08 -8.35 3.09
C PHE A 49 4.44 -7.88 1.79
N LEU A 50 4.76 -6.66 1.37
CA LEU A 50 4.35 -6.11 0.08
C LEU A 50 5.39 -5.12 -0.43
N ASP A 51 5.80 -5.22 -1.68
CA ASP A 51 6.73 -4.26 -2.30
C ASP A 51 5.99 -3.28 -3.20
N LEU A 52 6.00 -1.99 -2.83
CA LEU A 52 5.33 -0.90 -3.54
C LEU A 52 6.30 0.06 -4.22
N ARG A 53 7.60 -0.27 -4.25
CA ARG A 53 8.63 0.51 -4.96
C ARG A 53 8.43 0.52 -6.48
N PRO A 54 8.07 -0.60 -7.13
CA PRO A 54 7.91 -0.62 -8.59
C PRO A 54 6.78 0.31 -9.09
N ILE A 55 6.96 0.88 -10.28
CA ILE A 55 6.04 1.90 -10.84
C ILE A 55 4.68 1.32 -11.24
N ASP A 56 4.62 0.04 -11.58
CA ASP A 56 3.40 -0.71 -11.88
C ASP A 56 2.50 -0.86 -10.64
N ARG A 57 3.06 -0.77 -9.43
CA ARG A 57 2.32 -0.77 -8.16
C ARG A 57 1.63 0.55 -7.83
N ARG A 58 1.66 1.53 -8.73
CA ARG A 58 1.07 2.86 -8.51
C ARG A 58 -0.37 2.80 -8.03
N GLN A 59 -1.19 1.91 -8.58
CA GLN A 59 -2.59 1.77 -8.17
C GLN A 59 -2.72 1.38 -6.69
N LEU A 60 -1.90 0.46 -6.20
CA LEU A 60 -1.90 0.06 -4.79
C LEU A 60 -1.46 1.21 -3.89
N VAL A 61 -0.45 1.97 -4.31
CA VAL A 61 0.02 3.17 -3.60
C VAL A 61 -1.09 4.22 -3.49
N ASP A 62 -1.82 4.47 -4.59
CA ASP A 62 -2.93 5.43 -4.62
C ASP A 62 -4.06 5.00 -3.65
N LEU A 63 -4.42 3.70 -3.64
CA LEU A 63 -5.41 3.15 -2.69
C LEU A 63 -5.02 3.35 -1.22
N ILE A 64 -3.74 3.15 -0.88
CA ILE A 64 -3.25 3.39 0.49
C ILE A 64 -3.27 4.89 0.83
N ALA A 65 -2.83 5.75 -0.08
CA ALA A 65 -2.72 7.18 0.17
C ALA A 65 -4.10 7.87 0.32
N ASP A 66 -5.07 7.44 -0.47
CA ASP A 66 -6.33 8.16 -0.69
C ASP A 66 -7.54 7.46 -0.05
N GLU A 67 -7.60 6.13 -0.08
CA GLU A 67 -8.80 5.39 0.34
C GLU A 67 -8.67 4.70 1.71
N LEU A 68 -7.48 4.23 2.09
CA LEU A 68 -7.26 3.56 3.38
C LEU A 68 -7.65 4.42 4.59
N PRO A 69 -7.35 5.74 4.66
CA PRO A 69 -7.78 6.57 5.78
C PRO A 69 -9.31 6.57 5.94
N THR A 70 -10.04 6.68 4.83
CA THR A 70 -11.51 6.66 4.83
C THR A 70 -12.06 5.31 5.27
N ARG A 71 -11.40 4.21 4.87
CA ARG A 71 -11.77 2.85 5.34
C ARG A 71 -11.59 2.69 6.84
N VAL A 72 -10.57 3.29 7.44
CA VAL A 72 -10.37 3.24 8.89
C VAL A 72 -11.39 4.12 9.63
N GLN A 73 -11.74 5.29 9.08
CA GLN A 73 -12.81 6.13 9.62
C GLN A 73 -14.16 5.41 9.68
N SER A 74 -14.42 4.48 8.75
CA SER A 74 -15.67 3.71 8.72
C SER A 74 -15.78 2.63 9.81
N ILE A 75 -14.76 2.44 10.64
CA ILE A 75 -14.79 1.47 11.75
C ILE A 75 -15.62 2.05 12.89
N SER A 76 -16.68 1.32 13.27
CA SER A 76 -17.64 1.75 14.30
C SER A 76 -17.03 1.80 15.70
N ASP A 77 -16.16 0.85 16.02
CA ASP A 77 -15.49 0.81 17.33
C ASP A 77 -14.44 1.92 17.43
N ALA A 78 -14.68 2.88 18.34
CA ALA A 78 -13.85 4.07 18.45
C ALA A 78 -12.42 3.77 18.93
N SER A 79 -12.24 2.75 19.78
CA SER A 79 -10.91 2.37 20.28
C SER A 79 -10.09 1.73 19.16
N SER A 80 -10.66 0.77 18.44
CA SER A 80 -10.01 0.10 17.31
C SER A 80 -9.72 1.07 16.17
N ARG A 81 -10.66 1.98 15.88
CA ARG A 81 -10.44 3.05 14.90
C ARG A 81 -9.24 3.90 15.28
N LYS A 82 -9.16 4.39 16.51
CA LYS A 82 -8.04 5.24 16.96
C LYS A 82 -6.70 4.50 16.92
N ASP A 83 -6.64 3.25 17.37
CA ASP A 83 -5.42 2.43 17.28
C ASP A 83 -4.94 2.28 15.82
N LEU A 84 -5.88 1.99 14.91
CA LEU A 84 -5.56 1.85 13.49
C LEU A 84 -5.16 3.17 12.84
N GLU A 85 -5.83 4.28 13.17
CA GLU A 85 -5.45 5.62 12.68
C GLU A 85 -4.00 5.97 13.06
N GLU A 86 -3.64 5.74 14.32
CA GLU A 86 -2.27 5.95 14.80
C GLU A 86 -1.29 5.02 14.09
N ALA A 87 -1.63 3.74 13.96
CA ALA A 87 -0.78 2.73 13.35
C ALA A 87 -0.52 2.95 11.85
N ILE A 88 -1.51 3.38 11.07
CA ILE A 88 -1.38 3.59 9.62
C ILE A 88 -0.87 4.98 9.26
N SER A 89 -0.78 5.92 10.22
CA SER A 89 -0.40 7.30 9.92
C SER A 89 0.92 7.39 9.14
N ASP A 90 1.90 6.58 9.54
CA ASP A 90 3.19 6.50 8.87
C ASP A 90 3.13 5.78 7.52
N LEU A 91 2.31 4.72 7.41
CA LEU A 91 2.04 4.03 6.14
C LEU A 91 1.47 5.01 5.10
N VAL A 92 0.46 5.79 5.47
CA VAL A 92 -0.18 6.78 4.58
C VAL A 92 0.81 7.87 4.18
N ARG A 93 1.67 8.31 5.11
CA ARG A 93 2.75 9.26 4.81
C ARG A 93 3.72 8.70 3.77
N LEU A 94 4.18 7.45 3.94
CA LEU A 94 5.09 6.79 3.00
C LEU A 94 4.43 6.58 1.63
N ALA A 95 3.16 6.17 1.60
CA ALA A 95 2.40 6.02 0.35
C ALA A 95 2.28 7.34 -0.41
N ARG A 96 2.00 8.47 0.27
CA ARG A 96 1.95 9.79 -0.39
C ARG A 96 3.29 10.23 -0.95
N LEU A 97 4.40 9.91 -0.27
CA LEU A 97 5.75 10.17 -0.80
C LEU A 97 6.01 9.35 -2.06
N GLN A 98 5.67 8.06 -2.06
CA GLN A 98 5.79 7.20 -3.23
C GLN A 98 4.89 7.66 -4.38
N GLN A 99 3.65 8.08 -4.09
CA GLN A 99 2.71 8.64 -5.06
C GLN A 99 3.31 9.87 -5.76
N ALA A 100 3.89 10.80 -5.00
CA ALA A 100 4.57 11.97 -5.55
C ALA A 100 5.78 11.59 -6.42
N ALA A 101 6.58 10.61 -6.00
CA ALA A 101 7.71 10.09 -6.77
C ALA A 101 7.25 9.43 -8.08
N ASN A 102 6.17 8.65 -8.05
CA ASN A 102 5.59 8.00 -9.23
C ASN A 102 5.09 9.02 -10.25
N ILE A 103 4.48 10.13 -9.81
CA ILE A 103 4.07 11.25 -10.67
C ILE A 103 5.29 11.91 -11.32
N GLN A 104 6.39 12.08 -10.59
CA GLN A 104 7.62 12.66 -11.15
C GLN A 104 8.25 11.74 -12.21
N ARG A 105 8.28 10.42 -11.98
CA ARG A 105 8.79 9.45 -12.96
C ARG A 105 8.03 9.44 -14.27
N GLN A 106 6.70 9.56 -14.21
CA GLN A 106 5.87 9.63 -15.42
C GLN A 106 6.09 10.91 -16.23
N LYS A 107 6.59 11.98 -15.61
CA LYS A 107 6.85 13.27 -16.26
C LYS A 107 8.25 13.34 -16.88
N LEU A 108 9.15 12.40 -16.59
CA LEU A 108 10.44 12.34 -17.23
C LEU A 108 10.25 11.81 -18.66
N PRO A 109 10.54 12.60 -19.71
CA PRO A 109 10.59 12.07 -21.06
C PRO A 109 11.65 10.97 -21.08
N GLY A 110 11.33 9.83 -21.69
CA GLY A 110 12.32 8.78 -21.90
C GLY A 110 13.50 9.35 -22.68
N ASP A 111 14.65 9.49 -22.02
CA ASP A 111 15.93 9.67 -22.69
C ASP A 111 16.15 8.43 -23.59
N GLY A 112 15.94 8.58 -24.90
CA GLY A 112 16.21 7.52 -25.86
C GLY A 112 15.29 7.41 -27.07
N ALA A 113 14.96 8.53 -27.72
CA ALA A 113 14.64 8.52 -29.15
C ALA A 113 15.62 9.47 -29.87
N SER A 114 16.87 9.03 -29.98
CA SER A 114 17.74 9.39 -31.10
C SER A 114 17.63 8.19 -32.06
N GLY A 115 17.10 8.31 -33.27
CA GLY A 115 17.59 9.24 -34.30
C GLY A 115 18.54 8.45 -35.16
#